data_AF-A0AAP5I136-F1
#
_entry.id   AF-A0AAP5I136-F1
#
_cell.length_a   1.000
_cell.length_b   1.000
_cell.length_c   1.000
_cell.angle_alpha   90.00
_cell.angle_beta   90.00
_cell.angle_gamma   90.00
#
_symmetry.space_group_name_H-M   'P 1'
#
loop_
_entity.id
_entity.type
_entity.pdbx_description
1 polymer ?
#
loop_
_entity_poly.entity_id
_entity_poly.type
_entity_poly.pdbx_seq_one_letter_code
_entity_poly.pdbx_strand_id
1 'polypeptide(L)'
;MLEHMQREKCKFCKGLGLELDTIFVKECEYCYGTGYEPEKAKIEAEKLAMTTLEAIKSRGFGLRLQIPDMPNGWRIEWMSELGVSWIGALQPGFQSPKFTVLYSIALESDDKLWLHLSISKQTISKKMVIPEYWECAKIRSLVFGDKWSIQYFPVAEEYVNMADVLHFWHCLEGNPMPDFRKLGMGI
;
A
#
# COMPACT_ATOMS: atom_id res chain seq x y z
N MET A 1 5.47 -19.18 38.98
CA MET A 1 4.21 -19.68 38.43
C MET A 1 3.90 -18.83 37.20
N LEU A 2 4.47 -19.22 36.05
CA LEU A 2 4.30 -18.54 34.76
C LEU A 2 3.04 -19.13 34.14
N GLU A 3 1.96 -18.36 34.13
CA GLU A 3 0.73 -18.75 33.45
C GLU A 3 1.00 -18.94 31.96
N HIS A 4 0.55 -20.07 31.43
CA HIS A 4 0.53 -20.37 30.01
C HIS A 4 -0.31 -19.32 29.26
N MET A 5 0.34 -18.27 28.75
CA MET A 5 -0.28 -17.35 27.81
C MET A 5 -0.50 -18.07 26.46
N GLN A 6 -1.77 -18.34 26.16
CA GLN A 6 -2.20 -18.87 24.87
C GLN A 6 -1.82 -17.88 23.75
N ARG A 7 -1.18 -18.42 22.70
CA ARG A 7 -0.84 -17.68 21.47
C ARG A 7 -2.10 -17.47 20.64
N GLU A 8 -2.80 -16.35 20.83
CA GLU A 8 -3.89 -15.97 19.92
C GLU A 8 -3.37 -15.00 18.84
N LYS A 9 -3.51 -15.41 17.56
CA LYS A 9 -3.18 -14.58 16.39
C LYS A 9 -4.14 -13.38 16.33
N CYS A 10 -3.61 -12.17 16.17
CA CYS A 10 -4.39 -10.95 15.96
C CYS A 10 -5.41 -11.14 14.82
N LYS A 11 -6.71 -11.02 15.12
CA LYS A 11 -7.80 -11.24 14.14
C LYS A 11 -7.73 -10.26 12.96
N PHE A 12 -7.21 -9.05 13.16
CA PHE A 12 -6.99 -8.05 12.11
C PHE A 12 -5.90 -8.48 11.12
N CYS A 13 -4.72 -8.88 11.61
CA CYS A 13 -3.64 -9.40 10.76
C CYS A 13 -4.04 -10.69 10.03
N LYS A 14 -4.83 -11.55 10.69
CA LYS A 14 -5.38 -12.78 10.10
C LYS A 14 -6.39 -12.50 8.98
N GLY A 15 -7.23 -11.46 9.14
CA GLY A 15 -8.19 -11.04 8.12
C GLY A 15 -7.55 -10.45 6.86
N LEU A 16 -6.32 -9.96 6.97
CA LEU A 16 -5.51 -9.40 5.87
C LEU A 16 -4.57 -10.43 5.22
N GLY A 17 -4.65 -11.72 5.58
CA GLY A 17 -3.83 -12.78 4.99
C GLY A 17 -2.35 -12.77 5.40
N LEU A 18 -1.98 -12.00 6.43
CA LEU A 18 -0.60 -11.91 6.90
C LEU A 18 -0.31 -13.04 7.90
N GLU A 19 0.50 -14.02 7.51
CA GLU A 19 1.11 -14.99 8.44
C GLU A 19 2.23 -14.31 9.26
N LEU A 20 1.85 -13.37 10.13
CA LEU A 20 2.76 -12.82 11.12
C LEU A 20 2.77 -13.76 12.33
N ASP A 21 3.77 -14.64 12.39
CA ASP A 21 3.82 -15.72 13.39
C ASP A 21 4.10 -15.27 14.82
N THR A 22 4.31 -13.97 15.08
CA THR A 22 4.52 -13.46 16.44
C THR A 22 4.21 -11.96 16.52
N ILE A 23 2.94 -11.60 16.70
CA ILE A 23 2.59 -10.29 17.28
C ILE A 23 1.61 -10.54 18.42
N PHE A 24 2.02 -10.22 19.63
CA PHE A 24 1.16 -10.24 20.81
C PHE A 24 0.13 -9.12 20.69
N VAL A 25 -1.16 -9.43 20.82
CA VAL A 25 -2.25 -8.43 20.76
C VAL A 25 -2.09 -7.33 21.82
N LYS A 26 -1.40 -7.62 22.93
CA LYS A 26 -1.08 -6.64 23.99
C LYS A 26 0.10 -5.71 23.66
N GLU A 27 0.87 -5.97 22.62
CA GLU A 27 2.04 -5.15 22.20
C GLU A 27 1.81 -4.45 20.85
N CYS A 28 0.63 -4.62 20.25
CA CYS A 28 0.25 -3.83 19.09
C CYS A 28 -0.15 -2.42 19.58
N GLU A 29 0.80 -1.48 19.58
CA GLU A 29 0.58 -0.06 19.93
C GLU A 29 -0.57 0.59 19.11
N TYR A 30 -0.94 0.01 17.96
CA TYR A 30 -2.10 0.43 17.16
C TYR A 30 -3.47 0.08 17.78
N CYS A 31 -3.56 -1.02 18.54
CA CYS A 31 -4.83 -1.50 19.12
C CYS A 31 -5.00 -1.05 20.58
N TYR A 32 -3.92 -0.74 21.28
CA TYR A 32 -3.93 -0.38 22.70
C TYR A 32 -3.68 1.12 22.87
N GLY A 33 -4.75 1.91 22.98
CA GLY A 33 -4.68 3.31 23.42
C GLY A 33 -5.64 4.30 22.74
N THR A 34 -6.22 3.95 21.60
CA THR A 34 -6.94 4.91 20.73
C THR A 34 -8.47 4.81 20.77
N GLY A 35 -9.04 3.88 21.55
CA GLY A 35 -10.47 3.56 21.43
C GLY A 35 -10.82 2.91 20.09
N TYR A 36 -9.85 2.22 19.47
CA TYR A 36 -10.03 1.49 18.22
C TYR A 36 -11.11 0.41 18.36
N GLU A 37 -12.23 0.60 17.64
CA GLU A 37 -13.32 -0.35 17.52
C GLU A 37 -13.18 -1.06 16.16
N PRO A 38 -12.67 -2.30 16.10
CA PRO A 38 -12.36 -2.98 14.84
C PRO A 38 -13.57 -3.10 13.90
N GLU A 39 -14.75 -3.29 14.47
CA GLU A 39 -15.99 -3.38 13.69
C GLU A 39 -16.35 -2.03 13.07
N LYS A 40 -16.17 -0.93 13.80
CA LYS A 40 -16.39 0.42 13.29
C LYS A 40 -15.38 0.74 12.18
N ALA A 41 -14.11 0.43 12.39
CA ALA A 41 -13.07 0.63 11.37
C ALA A 41 -13.37 -0.15 10.08
N LYS A 42 -13.85 -1.39 10.21
CA LYS A 42 -14.29 -2.21 9.09
C LYS A 42 -15.47 -1.58 8.35
N ILE A 43 -16.51 -1.15 9.07
CA ILE A 43 -17.69 -0.49 8.48
C ILE A 43 -17.28 0.78 7.73
N GLU A 44 -16.41 1.61 8.30
CA GLU A 44 -15.93 2.83 7.63
C GLU A 44 -15.07 2.51 6.39
N ALA A 45 -14.23 1.48 6.44
CA ALA A 45 -13.48 1.02 5.28
C ALA A 45 -14.40 0.49 4.16
N GLU A 46 -15.44 -0.26 4.50
CA GLU A 46 -16.44 -0.74 3.53
C GLU A 46 -17.20 0.43 2.88
N LYS A 47 -17.62 1.43 3.66
CA LYS A 47 -18.25 2.64 3.12
C LYS A 47 -17.33 3.38 2.16
N LEU A 48 -16.07 3.60 2.56
CA LEU A 48 -15.08 4.27 1.72
C LEU A 48 -14.84 3.51 0.40
N ALA A 49 -14.76 2.18 0.46
CA ALA A 49 -14.63 1.34 -0.73
C ALA A 49 -15.83 1.50 -1.67
N MET A 50 -17.05 1.46 -1.13
CA MET A 50 -18.27 1.65 -1.93
C MET A 50 -18.32 3.04 -2.57
N THR A 51 -18.04 4.10 -1.81
CA THR A 51 -17.98 5.47 -2.34
C THR A 51 -16.88 5.62 -3.40
N THR A 52 -15.74 4.95 -3.23
CA THR A 52 -14.68 4.93 -4.24
C THR A 52 -15.14 4.26 -5.53
N LEU A 53 -15.82 3.10 -5.45
CA LEU A 53 -16.37 2.41 -6.62
C LEU A 53 -17.40 3.26 -7.36
N GLU A 54 -18.28 3.95 -6.63
CA GLU A 54 -19.25 4.87 -7.20
C GLU A 54 -18.58 6.06 -7.88
N ALA A 55 -17.53 6.63 -7.28
CA ALA A 55 -16.73 7.69 -7.87
C ALA A 55 -16.04 7.23 -9.18
N ILE A 56 -15.40 6.05 -9.18
CA ILE A 56 -14.77 5.46 -10.38
C ILE A 56 -15.78 5.35 -11.53
N LYS A 57 -16.97 4.81 -11.22
CA LYS A 57 -18.03 4.61 -12.21
C LYS A 57 -18.59 5.93 -12.74
N SER A 58 -18.94 6.85 -11.84
CA SER A 58 -19.56 8.13 -12.21
C SER A 58 -18.62 9.07 -12.97
N ARG A 59 -17.31 9.01 -12.68
CA ARG A 59 -16.29 9.86 -13.32
C ARG A 59 -15.70 9.23 -14.58
N GLY A 60 -16.18 8.06 -14.99
CA GLY A 60 -15.83 7.45 -16.28
C GLY A 60 -14.49 6.72 -16.31
N PHE A 61 -13.93 6.35 -15.15
CA PHE A 61 -12.68 5.57 -15.05
C PHE A 61 -12.88 4.06 -15.31
N GLY A 62 -14.10 3.63 -15.60
CA GLY A 62 -14.47 2.25 -15.88
C GLY A 62 -15.25 1.61 -14.74
N LEU A 63 -15.26 0.28 -14.70
CA LEU A 63 -15.96 -0.48 -13.64
C LEU A 63 -15.01 -0.98 -12.54
N ARG A 64 -13.69 -1.02 -12.82
CA ARG A 64 -12.68 -1.58 -11.90
C ARG A 64 -11.30 -1.00 -12.20
N LEU A 65 -10.39 -1.17 -11.25
CA LEU A 65 -8.97 -0.86 -11.42
C LEU A 65 -8.39 -1.59 -12.65
N GLN A 66 -7.68 -0.84 -13.50
CA GLN A 66 -6.88 -1.45 -14.57
C GLN A 66 -5.60 -2.02 -13.98
N ILE A 67 -5.49 -3.35 -13.98
CA ILE A 67 -4.36 -4.08 -13.41
C ILE A 67 -3.20 -4.09 -14.43
N PRO A 68 -2.01 -3.56 -14.09
CA PRO A 68 -0.85 -3.63 -14.97
C PRO A 68 -0.31 -5.06 -15.07
N ASP A 69 0.24 -5.39 -16.24
CA ASP A 69 0.94 -6.66 -16.46
C ASP A 69 2.29 -6.64 -15.77
N MET A 70 2.45 -7.47 -14.74
CA MET A 70 3.73 -7.62 -14.05
C MET A 70 4.62 -8.63 -14.78
N PRO A 71 5.97 -8.45 -14.76
CA PRO A 71 6.87 -9.39 -15.43
C PRO A 71 6.77 -10.83 -14.91
N ASN A 72 7.26 -11.78 -15.71
CA ASN A 72 7.39 -13.18 -15.29
C ASN A 72 8.15 -13.29 -13.95
N GLY A 73 7.60 -14.10 -13.04
CA GLY A 73 8.14 -14.29 -11.69
C GLY A 73 7.45 -13.44 -10.60
N TRP A 74 6.54 -12.54 -10.99
CA TRP A 74 5.62 -11.88 -10.06
C TRP A 74 4.33 -12.68 -9.93
N ARG A 75 3.87 -12.87 -8.69
CA ARG A 75 2.64 -13.61 -8.36
C ARG A 75 1.66 -12.68 -7.67
N ILE A 76 0.39 -12.73 -8.07
CA ILE A 76 -0.70 -12.08 -7.35
C ILE A 76 -0.93 -12.82 -6.03
N GLU A 77 -0.89 -12.09 -4.91
CA GLU A 77 -1.25 -12.61 -3.59
C GLU A 77 -2.71 -12.30 -3.23
N TRP A 78 -3.20 -11.13 -3.65
CA TRP A 78 -4.55 -10.65 -3.33
C TRP A 78 -5.06 -9.75 -4.46
N MET A 79 -6.37 -9.75 -4.68
CA MET A 79 -7.03 -8.95 -5.70
C MET A 79 -8.48 -8.64 -5.27
N SER A 80 -8.93 -7.44 -5.60
CA SER A 80 -10.30 -6.93 -5.46
C SER A 80 -10.63 -5.99 -6.64
N GLU A 81 -11.80 -5.36 -6.61
CA GLU A 81 -12.18 -4.34 -7.61
C GLU A 81 -11.35 -3.04 -7.49
N LEU A 82 -10.83 -2.76 -6.29
CA LEU A 82 -10.11 -1.52 -5.96
C LEU A 82 -8.60 -1.70 -5.83
N GLY A 83 -8.09 -2.94 -5.88
CA GLY A 83 -6.67 -3.15 -5.66
C GLY A 83 -6.20 -4.56 -5.91
N VAL A 84 -4.89 -4.69 -5.99
CA VAL A 84 -4.17 -5.94 -6.23
C VAL A 84 -2.83 -5.85 -5.52
N SER A 85 -2.36 -6.96 -4.97
CA SER A 85 -1.01 -7.06 -4.44
C SER A 85 -0.24 -8.16 -5.11
N TRP A 86 1.02 -7.90 -5.43
CA TRP A 86 1.96 -8.89 -5.92
C TRP A 86 3.10 -9.12 -4.96
N ILE A 87 3.70 -10.27 -5.16
CA ILE A 87 4.97 -10.66 -4.60
C ILE A 87 5.90 -11.07 -5.73
N GLY A 88 7.15 -10.60 -5.71
CA GLY A 88 8.13 -10.96 -6.73
C GLY A 88 9.55 -10.49 -6.44
N ALA A 89 10.41 -10.57 -7.45
CA ALA A 89 11.78 -10.07 -7.41
C ALA A 89 12.08 -9.24 -8.66
N LEU A 90 12.96 -8.24 -8.54
CA LEU A 90 13.34 -7.37 -9.65
C LEU A 90 14.32 -8.00 -10.64
N GLN A 91 15.01 -9.07 -10.23
CA GLN A 91 15.94 -9.82 -11.06
C GLN A 91 15.29 -11.16 -11.46
N PRO A 92 15.08 -11.43 -12.76
CA PRO A 92 14.54 -12.69 -13.23
C PRO A 92 15.35 -13.90 -12.75
N GLY A 93 14.67 -14.94 -12.27
CA GLY A 93 15.32 -16.16 -11.76
C GLY A 93 15.81 -16.07 -10.31
N PHE A 94 15.74 -14.91 -9.66
CA PHE A 94 16.08 -14.75 -8.26
C PHE A 94 14.83 -14.81 -7.37
N GLN A 95 14.96 -15.41 -6.19
CA GLN A 95 13.91 -15.41 -5.16
C GLN A 95 14.07 -14.30 -4.13
N SER A 96 15.18 -13.55 -4.16
CA SER A 96 15.51 -12.52 -3.17
C SER A 96 16.42 -11.43 -3.78
N PRO A 97 16.33 -10.15 -3.32
CA PRO A 97 15.33 -9.62 -2.40
C PRO A 97 13.91 -9.77 -2.97
N LYS A 98 12.96 -10.01 -2.06
CA LYS A 98 11.55 -10.23 -2.38
C LYS A 98 10.79 -8.95 -2.08
N PHE A 99 9.96 -8.50 -3.01
CA PHE A 99 9.16 -7.30 -2.87
C PHE A 99 7.70 -7.68 -2.72
N THR A 100 7.00 -6.99 -1.82
CA THR A 100 5.54 -6.97 -1.79
C THR A 100 5.10 -5.60 -2.31
N VAL A 101 4.24 -5.63 -3.31
CA VAL A 101 3.77 -4.44 -4.03
C VAL A 101 2.27 -4.42 -3.97
N LEU A 102 1.67 -3.41 -3.35
CA LEU A 102 0.22 -3.16 -3.38
C LEU A 102 -0.04 -2.04 -4.37
N TYR A 103 -1.00 -2.24 -5.26
CA TYR A 103 -1.51 -1.22 -6.16
C TYR A 103 -3.02 -1.13 -5.96
N SER A 104 -3.51 0.06 -5.67
CA SER A 104 -4.91 0.29 -5.32
C SER A 104 -5.38 1.65 -5.80
N ILE A 105 -6.69 1.86 -5.80
CA ILE A 105 -7.33 3.14 -6.05
C ILE A 105 -8.21 3.52 -4.86
N ALA A 106 -8.18 4.79 -4.47
CA ALA A 106 -8.98 5.32 -3.37
C ALA A 106 -9.50 6.73 -3.73
N LEU A 107 -10.69 7.06 -3.22
CA LEU A 107 -11.14 8.44 -3.11
C LEU A 107 -10.50 9.05 -1.85
N GLU A 108 -9.70 10.10 -2.03
CA GLU A 108 -8.99 10.74 -0.92
C GLU A 108 -9.77 11.95 -0.37
N SER A 109 -9.27 12.49 0.75
CA SER A 109 -9.88 13.63 1.45
C SER A 109 -10.01 14.91 0.60
N ASP A 110 -9.29 15.02 -0.51
CA ASP A 110 -9.41 16.11 -1.48
C ASP A 110 -10.51 15.90 -2.54
N ASP A 111 -11.36 14.89 -2.34
CA ASP A 111 -12.43 14.44 -3.24
C ASP A 111 -11.93 14.00 -4.62
N LYS A 112 -10.66 13.61 -4.73
CA LYS A 112 -10.08 13.09 -5.97
C LYS A 112 -9.79 11.61 -5.89
N LEU A 113 -9.81 10.96 -7.04
CA LEU A 113 -9.37 9.57 -7.18
C LEU A 113 -7.86 9.51 -7.34
N TRP A 114 -7.24 8.72 -6.47
CA TRP A 114 -5.79 8.52 -6.47
C TRP A 114 -5.45 7.05 -6.66
N LEU A 115 -4.52 6.78 -7.57
CA LEU A 115 -3.77 5.53 -7.58
C LEU A 115 -2.74 5.57 -6.47
N HIS A 116 -2.72 4.51 -5.69
CA HIS A 116 -1.81 4.26 -4.59
C HIS A 116 -0.94 3.05 -4.93
N LEU A 117 0.36 3.18 -4.67
CA LEU A 117 1.34 2.12 -4.79
C LEU A 117 2.16 2.06 -3.50
N SER A 118 2.13 0.94 -2.78
CA SER A 118 3.04 0.70 -1.66
C SER A 118 4.02 -0.41 -1.97
N ILE A 119 5.27 -0.23 -1.54
CA ILE A 119 6.37 -1.14 -1.83
C ILE A 119 7.10 -1.44 -0.53
N SER A 120 7.18 -2.73 -0.17
CA SER A 120 8.10 -3.21 0.88
C SER A 120 9.12 -4.18 0.31
N LYS A 121 10.26 -4.31 1.01
CA LYS A 121 11.36 -5.21 0.64
C LYS A 121 11.67 -6.15 1.79
N GLN A 122 11.78 -7.42 1.46
CA GLN A 122 12.28 -8.48 2.32
C GLN A 122 13.64 -8.94 1.81
N THR A 123 14.67 -8.88 2.66
CA THR A 123 16.02 -9.31 2.33
C THR A 123 16.16 -10.84 2.31
N ILE A 124 17.33 -11.34 1.91
CA ILE A 124 17.68 -12.77 1.97
C ILE A 124 17.55 -13.31 3.41
N SER A 125 17.90 -12.51 4.41
CA SER A 125 17.75 -12.85 5.83
C SER A 125 16.30 -12.76 6.34
N LYS A 126 15.32 -12.57 5.44
CA LYS A 126 13.89 -12.37 5.73
C LYS A 126 13.57 -11.12 6.55
N LYS A 127 14.53 -10.21 6.72
CA LYS A 127 14.33 -8.94 7.40
C LYS A 127 13.56 -8.00 6.47
N MET A 128 12.51 -7.37 6.99
CA MET A 128 11.84 -6.25 6.31
C MET A 128 12.74 -5.02 6.38
N VAL A 129 12.94 -4.37 5.25
CA VAL A 129 13.73 -3.15 5.13
C VAL A 129 13.05 -2.20 4.14
N ILE A 130 13.34 -0.91 4.27
CA ILE A 130 12.92 0.09 3.31
C ILE A 130 13.59 -0.20 1.95
N PRO A 131 12.84 -0.27 0.83
CA PRO A 131 13.43 -0.41 -0.50
C PRO A 131 14.32 0.78 -0.85
N GLU A 132 15.35 0.54 -1.64
CA GLU A 132 16.21 1.59 -2.17
C GLU A 132 15.50 2.39 -3.27
N TYR A 133 15.95 3.63 -3.48
CA TYR A 133 15.33 4.53 -4.47
C TYR A 133 15.23 3.91 -5.86
N TRP A 134 16.29 3.27 -6.36
CA TRP A 134 16.29 2.67 -7.69
C TRP A 134 15.34 1.46 -7.79
N GLU A 135 15.14 0.73 -6.69
CA GLU A 135 14.20 -0.40 -6.61
C GLU A 135 12.76 0.14 -6.70
N CYS A 136 12.46 1.17 -5.92
CA CYS A 136 11.19 1.89 -5.99
C CYS A 136 10.93 2.45 -7.39
N ALA A 137 11.91 3.15 -7.99
CA ALA A 137 11.77 3.73 -9.31
C ALA A 137 11.45 2.66 -10.37
N LYS A 138 12.14 1.51 -10.31
CA LYS A 138 11.90 0.39 -11.22
C LYS A 138 10.51 -0.22 -11.03
N ILE A 139 10.11 -0.54 -9.80
CA ILE A 139 8.78 -1.11 -9.50
C ILE A 139 7.67 -0.14 -9.88
N ARG A 140 7.83 1.13 -9.52
CA ARG A 140 6.90 2.19 -9.91
C ARG A 140 6.76 2.26 -11.43
N SER A 141 7.86 2.20 -12.17
CA SER A 141 7.80 2.21 -13.64
C SER A 141 7.04 1.00 -14.20
N LEU A 142 7.16 -0.17 -13.58
CA LEU A 142 6.39 -1.37 -13.97
C LEU A 142 4.89 -1.18 -13.73
N VAL A 143 4.51 -0.57 -12.59
CA VAL A 143 3.11 -0.47 -12.16
C VAL A 143 2.39 0.74 -12.76
N PHE A 144 3.01 1.92 -12.75
CA PHE A 144 2.41 3.18 -13.23
C PHE A 144 2.73 3.49 -14.69
N GLY A 145 3.77 2.89 -15.28
CA GLY A 145 4.30 3.28 -16.59
C GLY A 145 4.81 4.72 -16.57
N ASP A 146 4.45 5.49 -17.61
CA ASP A 146 4.89 6.88 -17.82
C ASP A 146 4.08 7.94 -17.07
N LYS A 147 3.09 7.52 -16.26
CA LYS A 147 2.34 8.46 -15.41
C LYS A 147 3.31 9.21 -14.50
N TRP A 148 2.99 10.42 -14.04
CA TRP A 148 3.76 11.06 -12.96
C TRP A 148 3.35 10.45 -11.61
N SER A 149 4.17 10.59 -10.57
CA SER A 149 3.76 10.18 -9.22
C SER A 149 4.59 10.92 -8.17
N ILE A 150 4.05 11.04 -6.97
CA ILE A 150 4.77 11.60 -5.83
C ILE A 150 5.04 10.52 -4.80
N GLN A 151 6.19 10.61 -4.14
CA GLN A 151 6.46 9.89 -2.91
C GLN A 151 6.10 10.84 -1.76
N TYR A 152 5.07 10.49 -0.99
CA TYR A 152 4.64 11.29 0.15
C TYR A 152 5.29 10.78 1.43
N PHE A 153 5.86 11.69 2.21
CA PHE A 153 6.40 11.42 3.54
C PHE A 153 5.53 12.22 4.54
N PRO A 154 4.50 11.59 5.15
CA PRO A 154 3.68 12.27 6.15
C PRO A 154 4.52 12.70 7.35
N VAL A 155 3.98 13.65 8.12
CA VAL A 155 4.49 13.90 9.48
C VAL A 155 4.37 12.64 10.33
N ALA A 156 5.22 12.49 11.35
CA ALA A 156 5.36 11.24 12.10
C ALA A 156 4.03 10.79 12.73
N GLU A 157 3.19 11.73 13.15
CA GLU A 157 1.88 11.48 13.77
C GLU A 157 0.83 10.94 12.78
N GLU A 158 1.01 11.19 11.49
CA GLU A 158 0.16 10.69 10.41
C GLU A 158 0.70 9.41 9.77
N TYR A 159 1.88 8.95 10.22
CA TYR A 159 2.60 7.86 9.61
C TYR A 159 2.01 6.51 10.02
N VAL A 160 1.07 6.00 9.22
CA VAL A 160 0.44 4.69 9.44
C VAL A 160 1.09 3.63 8.56
N ASN A 161 2.05 2.89 9.12
CA ASN A 161 2.76 1.83 8.43
C ASN A 161 2.62 0.48 9.14
N MET A 162 2.23 -0.55 8.38
CA MET A 162 2.24 -1.94 8.86
C MET A 162 3.62 -2.62 8.72
N ALA A 163 4.55 -2.00 7.99
CA ALA A 163 5.91 -2.48 7.74
C ALA A 163 6.81 -1.33 7.25
N ASP A 164 8.08 -1.63 6.96
CA ASP A 164 8.96 -0.72 6.22
C ASP A 164 8.51 -0.63 4.75
N VAL A 165 7.67 0.37 4.46
CA VAL A 165 7.07 0.60 3.13
C VAL A 165 7.32 2.02 2.64
N LEU A 166 7.41 2.16 1.31
CA LEU A 166 7.39 3.45 0.63
C LEU A 166 6.13 3.55 -0.24
N HIS A 167 5.47 4.70 -0.17
CA HIS A 167 4.19 4.96 -0.82
C HIS A 167 4.35 5.94 -1.98
N PHE A 168 3.71 5.63 -3.09
CA PHE A 168 3.64 6.46 -4.28
C PHE A 168 2.19 6.71 -4.65
N TRP A 169 1.91 7.94 -5.07
CA TRP A 169 0.57 8.40 -5.37
C TRP A 169 0.51 9.05 -6.75
N HIS A 170 -0.56 8.78 -7.49
CA HIS A 170 -0.87 9.42 -8.77
C HIS A 170 -2.35 9.80 -8.81
N CYS A 171 -2.63 11.10 -8.91
CA CYS A 171 -3.99 11.61 -9.04
C CYS A 171 -4.50 11.35 -10.47
N LEU A 172 -5.67 10.71 -10.58
CA LEU A 172 -6.30 10.38 -11.86
C LEU A 172 -7.00 11.59 -12.50
N GLU A 173 -7.19 12.66 -11.73
CA GLU A 173 -8.00 13.83 -12.10
C GLU A 173 -7.13 15.06 -12.36
N GLY A 174 -5.92 14.83 -12.87
CA GLY A 174 -4.95 15.86 -13.21
C GLY A 174 -3.73 15.86 -12.30
N ASN A 175 -2.78 16.75 -12.56
CA ASN A 175 -1.57 16.89 -11.76
C ASN A 175 -1.73 18.05 -10.76
N PRO A 176 -1.95 17.77 -9.45
CA PRO A 176 -2.05 18.82 -8.44
C PRO A 176 -0.68 19.39 -8.04
N MET A 177 0.43 18.83 -8.54
CA MET A 177 1.78 19.27 -8.19
C MET A 177 2.23 20.45 -9.03
N PRO A 178 3.13 21.31 -8.49
CA PRO A 178 3.79 22.35 -9.27
C PRO A 178 4.49 21.79 -10.51
N ASP A 179 4.54 22.58 -11.59
CA ASP A 179 5.25 22.20 -12.81
C ASP A 179 6.76 22.43 -12.66
N PHE A 180 7.48 21.38 -12.26
CA PHE A 180 8.94 21.40 -12.04
C PHE A 180 9.78 21.66 -13.30
N ARG A 181 9.18 21.67 -14.50
CA ARG A 181 9.88 22.00 -15.75
C ARG A 181 10.03 23.51 -15.94
N LYS A 182 9.21 24.29 -15.25
CA LYS A 182 9.37 25.74 -15.22
C LYS A 182 10.53 26.01 -14.27
N LEU A 183 11.68 26.42 -14.81
CA LEU A 183 12.81 26.90 -14.02
C LEU A 183 12.26 27.78 -12.90
N GLY A 184 12.59 27.45 -11.65
CA GLY A 184 12.24 28.26 -10.50
C GLY A 184 12.83 29.66 -10.71
N MET A 185 12.02 30.60 -11.19
CA MET A 185 12.39 32.01 -11.18
C MET A 185 12.27 32.48 -9.73
N GLY A 186 13.35 32.34 -8.97
CA GLY A 186 13.52 32.92 -7.64
C GLY A 186 13.71 31.87 -6.54
N ILE A 187 14.96 31.61 -6.15
CA ILE A 187 15.70 32.39 -5.14
C ILE A 187 17.16 32.49 -5.57
#